data_AF-A0A955MYR0-F1
#
_entry.id   AF-A0A955MYR0-F1
#
_cell.length_a   1.000
_cell.length_b   1.000
_cell.length_c   1.000
_cell.angle_alpha   90.00
_cell.angle_beta   90.00
_cell.angle_gamma   90.00
#
_symmetry.space_group_name_H-M   'P 1'
#
loop_
_entity.id
_entity.type
_entity.pdbx_description
1 polymer ?
#
loop_
_entity_poly.entity_id
_entity_poly.type
_entity_poly.pdbx_seq_one_letter_code
_entity_poly.pdbx_strand_id
1 'polypeptide(L)'
;MVHPWHDVPIGDNSPNEIIAIVEIAKGSKVKYELDKDLGMLKVDRILYSSVVYPANYGFIPRTLGDDDDPLDVLILMQEPVDNLSILRVRPIGMMAMLDQGQNDEKIISVHLDDPEYRSFAHIQELPLHRLS
;
A
#
# COMPACT_ATOMS: atom_id res chain seq x y z
N MET A 1 -2.79 19.38 -13.51
CA MET A 1 -2.86 18.72 -12.19
C MET A 1 -2.15 17.39 -12.35
N VAL A 2 -1.35 16.96 -11.37
CA VAL A 2 -0.61 15.69 -11.42
C VAL A 2 -1.55 14.59 -10.94
N HIS A 3 -1.76 13.56 -11.75
CA HIS A 3 -2.58 12.39 -11.41
C HIS A 3 -1.74 11.37 -10.62
N PRO A 4 -2.11 11.01 -9.38
CA PRO A 4 -1.32 10.11 -8.52
C PRO A 4 -0.95 8.78 -9.18
N TRP A 5 -1.86 8.16 -9.92
CA TRP A 5 -1.60 6.86 -10.56
C TRP A 5 -0.80 6.95 -11.86
N HIS A 6 -0.99 7.99 -12.67
CA HIS A 6 -0.44 8.04 -14.03
C HIS A 6 0.83 8.89 -14.12
N ASP A 7 0.88 9.99 -13.39
CA ASP A 7 1.97 10.97 -13.54
C ASP A 7 3.12 10.71 -12.58
N VAL A 8 2.87 10.10 -11.42
CA VAL A 8 3.93 9.72 -10.47
C VAL A 8 4.71 8.52 -11.01
N PRO A 9 6.05 8.60 -11.13
CA PRO A 9 6.84 7.46 -11.57
C PRO A 9 6.89 6.37 -10.49
N ILE A 10 6.96 5.11 -10.93
CA ILE A 10 7.11 3.95 -10.03
C ILE A 10 8.43 3.96 -9.24
N GLY A 11 9.44 4.72 -9.70
CA GLY A 11 10.78 4.80 -9.11
C GLY A 11 11.85 4.10 -9.96
N ASP A 12 13.05 4.69 -10.02
CA ASP A 12 14.13 4.26 -10.92
C ASP A 12 14.71 2.87 -10.59
N ASN A 13 14.53 2.42 -9.34
CA ASN A 13 15.04 1.16 -8.81
C ASN A 13 13.98 0.05 -8.78
N SER A 14 12.85 0.25 -9.46
CA SER A 14 11.79 -0.75 -9.57
C SER A 14 12.32 -2.04 -10.24
N PRO A 15 11.95 -3.24 -9.75
CA PRO A 15 10.93 -3.51 -8.73
C PRO A 15 11.45 -3.57 -7.28
N ASN A 16 12.76 -3.37 -7.04
CA ASN A 16 13.36 -3.60 -5.72
C ASN A 16 13.11 -2.45 -4.73
N GLU A 17 13.05 -1.23 -5.24
CA GLU A 17 12.64 -0.05 -4.48
C GLU A 17 11.63 0.73 -5.34
N ILE A 18 10.44 0.93 -4.80
CA ILE A 18 9.33 1.53 -5.53
C ILE A 18 8.73 2.70 -4.75
N ILE A 19 7.98 3.53 -5.46
CA ILE A 19 7.10 4.52 -4.86
C ILE A 19 5.77 3.86 -4.50
N ALA A 20 5.24 4.21 -3.33
CA ALA A 20 3.87 3.92 -2.93
C ALA A 20 3.14 5.21 -2.58
N ILE A 21 1.86 5.28 -2.90
CA ILE A 21 0.97 6.40 -2.53
C ILE A 21 0.01 5.90 -1.46
N VAL A 22 -0.03 6.57 -0.32
CA VAL A 22 -0.88 6.19 0.82
C VAL A 22 -2.31 6.60 0.55
N GLU A 23 -3.26 5.68 0.68
CA GLU A 23 -4.70 5.98 0.65
C GLU A 23 -5.30 5.95 2.05
N ILE A 24 -4.83 5.03 2.90
CA ILE A 24 -5.40 4.76 4.21
C ILE A 24 -4.28 4.73 5.25
N ALA A 25 -4.34 5.66 6.19
CA ALA A 25 -3.46 5.68 7.36
C ALA A 25 -3.67 4.45 8.26
N LYS A 26 -2.56 3.96 8.83
CA LYS A 26 -2.57 2.94 9.91
C LYS A 26 -3.55 3.35 11.02
N GLY A 27 -4.40 2.40 11.44
CA GLY A 27 -5.41 2.61 12.47
C GLY A 27 -6.71 3.24 11.98
N SER A 28 -6.84 3.56 10.68
CA SER A 28 -8.09 4.08 10.13
C SER A 28 -9.16 2.99 10.00
N LYS A 29 -10.42 3.40 10.22
CA LYS A 29 -11.64 2.63 9.92
C LYS A 29 -12.32 3.10 8.62
N VAL A 30 -11.82 4.18 8.03
CA VAL A 30 -12.31 4.71 6.76
C VAL A 30 -11.54 4.04 5.63
N LYS A 31 -12.23 3.32 4.75
CA LYS A 31 -11.67 2.83 3.50
C LYS A 31 -11.75 3.95 2.48
N TYR A 32 -10.63 4.61 2.29
CA TYR A 32 -10.41 5.49 1.13
C TYR A 32 -10.03 4.65 -0.07
N GLU A 33 -10.29 5.18 -1.25
CA GLU A 33 -9.83 4.65 -2.53
C GLU A 33 -9.52 5.82 -3.47
N LEU A 34 -8.55 5.64 -4.35
CA LEU A 34 -8.32 6.55 -5.46
C LEU A 34 -9.48 6.49 -6.45
N ASP A 35 -10.10 7.63 -6.71
CA ASP A 35 -10.96 7.80 -7.88
C ASP A 35 -10.08 7.85 -9.13
N LYS A 36 -10.17 6.81 -9.97
CA LYS A 36 -9.31 6.60 -11.15
C LYS A 36 -9.44 7.69 -12.22
N ASP A 37 -10.60 8.36 -12.29
CA ASP A 37 -10.86 9.41 -13.28
C ASP A 37 -10.40 10.78 -12.76
N LEU A 38 -10.62 11.04 -11.48
CA LEU A 38 -10.40 12.35 -10.87
C LEU A 38 -9.00 12.50 -10.24
N GLY A 39 -8.34 11.40 -9.90
CA GLY A 39 -7.08 11.40 -9.14
C GLY A 39 -7.22 11.87 -7.70
N MET A 40 -8.44 11.83 -7.16
CA MET A 40 -8.80 12.29 -5.81
C MET A 40 -9.11 11.10 -4.92
N LEU A 41 -8.97 11.25 -3.60
CA LEU A 41 -9.46 10.22 -2.69
C LEU A 41 -10.95 10.32 -2.48
N LYS A 42 -11.62 9.20 -2.70
CA LYS A 42 -13.02 8.98 -2.41
C LYS A 42 -13.14 8.11 -1.17
N VAL A 43 -14.14 8.39 -0.33
CA VAL A 43 -14.53 7.47 0.73
C VAL A 43 -15.39 6.39 0.08
N ASP A 44 -14.84 5.19 -0.07
CA ASP A 44 -15.58 4.03 -0.53
C ASP A 44 -16.61 3.63 0.52
N ARG A 45 -16.13 3.41 1.76
CA ARG A 45 -16.97 3.00 2.89
C ARG A 45 -16.28 3.22 4.24
N ILE A 46 -17.09 3.18 5.29
CA ILE A 46 -16.62 2.91 6.65
C ILE A 46 -16.63 1.39 6.84
N LEU A 47 -15.56 0.81 7.40
CA LEU A 47 -15.49 -0.63 7.62
C LEU A 47 -16.65 -1.10 8.52
N TYR A 48 -17.35 -2.15 8.09
CA TYR A 48 -18.52 -2.70 8.78
C TYR A 48 -18.18 -3.24 10.18
N SER A 49 -17.03 -3.90 10.31
CA SER A 49 -16.57 -4.50 11.56
C SER A 49 -15.79 -3.50 12.42
N SER A 50 -15.65 -3.79 13.71
CA SER A 50 -14.79 -3.00 14.62
C SER A 50 -13.31 -3.33 14.43
N VAL A 51 -12.83 -3.19 13.20
CA VAL A 51 -11.44 -3.42 12.78
C VAL A 51 -10.88 -2.15 12.17
N VAL A 52 -9.55 -2.05 12.15
CA VAL A 52 -8.80 -0.94 11.57
C VAL A 52 -7.66 -1.48 10.72
N TYR A 53 -7.18 -0.70 9.77
CA TYR A 53 -6.02 -1.09 8.95
C TYR A 53 -4.77 -1.23 9.85
N PRO A 54 -4.05 -2.37 9.82
CA PRO A 54 -2.93 -2.63 10.74
C PRO A 54 -1.65 -1.86 10.38
N ALA A 55 -1.57 -1.34 9.16
CA ALA A 55 -0.44 -0.58 8.63
C ALA A 55 -0.95 0.46 7.63
N ASN A 56 -0.05 1.34 7.17
CA ASN A 56 -0.40 2.26 6.08
C ASN A 56 -0.67 1.44 4.82
N TYR A 57 -1.66 1.85 4.06
CA TYR A 57 -2.13 1.12 2.88
C TYR A 57 -2.31 2.08 1.72
N GLY A 58 -2.04 1.61 0.52
CA GLY A 58 -2.41 2.30 -0.71
C GLY A 58 -1.92 1.51 -1.92
N PHE A 59 -1.45 2.21 -2.94
CA PHE A 59 -1.16 1.59 -4.23
C PHE A 59 0.20 2.00 -4.81
N ILE A 60 0.65 1.22 -5.80
CA ILE A 60 1.89 1.47 -6.56
C ILE A 60 1.54 2.18 -7.87
N PRO A 61 2.01 3.41 -8.11
CA PRO A 61 1.68 4.15 -9.31
C PRO A 61 2.24 3.47 -10.57
N ARG A 62 1.58 3.68 -11.71
CA ARG A 62 1.91 3.08 -13.02
C ARG A 62 2.01 1.54 -13.00
N THR A 63 1.21 0.90 -12.16
CA THR A 63 0.96 -0.55 -12.20
C THR A 63 -0.51 -0.81 -12.54
N LEU A 64 -0.81 -2.03 -12.95
CA LEU A 64 -2.15 -2.51 -13.26
C LEU A 64 -2.23 -3.99 -12.85
N GLY A 65 -3.15 -4.30 -11.93
CA GLY A 65 -3.49 -5.64 -11.49
C GLY A 65 -4.54 -6.31 -12.37
N ASP A 66 -4.89 -7.55 -12.04
CA ASP A 66 -5.88 -8.34 -12.79
C ASP A 66 -7.33 -7.83 -12.59
N ASP A 67 -7.56 -6.99 -11.58
CA ASP A 67 -8.83 -6.37 -11.20
C ASP A 67 -9.05 -4.97 -11.82
N ASP A 68 -8.16 -4.54 -12.73
CA ASP A 68 -8.18 -3.23 -13.39
C ASP A 68 -7.88 -2.05 -12.43
N ASP A 69 -7.27 -2.34 -11.28
CA ASP A 69 -6.78 -1.36 -10.30
C ASP A 69 -5.23 -1.38 -10.22
N PRO A 70 -4.58 -0.32 -9.72
CA PRO A 70 -3.14 -0.39 -9.42
C PRO A 70 -2.85 -1.45 -8.35
N LEU A 71 -1.65 -2.04 -8.39
CA LEU A 71 -1.25 -3.02 -7.39
C LEU A 71 -1.26 -2.41 -5.98
N ASP A 72 -1.91 -3.14 -5.07
CA ASP A 72 -2.02 -2.79 -3.67
C ASP A 72 -0.72 -3.01 -2.90
N VAL A 73 -0.48 -2.13 -1.93
CA VAL A 73 0.69 -2.21 -1.05
C VAL A 73 0.35 -1.87 0.39
N LEU A 74 0.75 -2.78 1.29
CA LEU A 74 0.76 -2.60 2.73
C LEU A 74 2.17 -2.16 3.16
N ILE A 75 2.27 -1.04 3.88
CA ILE A 75 3.54 -0.36 4.19
C ILE A 75 3.77 -0.39 5.70
N LEU A 76 4.74 -1.20 6.12
CA LEU A 76 5.16 -1.31 7.50
C LEU A 76 6.17 -0.20 7.84
N MET A 77 5.81 0.60 8.84
CA MET A 77 6.62 1.67 9.40
C MET A 77 6.13 2.03 10.82
N GLN A 78 6.87 2.88 11.52
CA GLN A 78 6.56 3.33 12.88
C GLN A 78 5.24 4.10 12.94
N GLU A 79 5.12 5.15 12.12
CA GLU A 79 4.05 6.15 12.21
C GLU A 79 2.96 5.99 11.13
N PRO A 80 1.70 6.36 11.44
CA PRO A 80 0.70 6.59 10.39
C PRO A 80 1.13 7.76 9.50
N VAL A 81 0.71 7.72 8.24
CA VAL A 81 1.02 8.77 7.25
C VAL A 81 -0.28 9.31 6.66
N ASP A 82 -0.32 10.62 6.42
CA ASP A 82 -1.46 11.28 5.79
C ASP A 82 -1.71 10.74 4.38
N ASN A 83 -2.99 10.69 3.99
CA ASN A 83 -3.36 10.18 2.69
C ASN A 83 -2.82 11.07 1.54
N LEU A 84 -2.61 10.48 0.37
CA LEU A 84 -1.89 11.00 -0.81
C LEU A 84 -0.39 11.30 -0.60
N SER A 85 0.18 10.92 0.54
CA SER A 85 1.64 11.00 0.74
C SER A 85 2.38 9.97 -0.10
N ILE A 86 3.56 10.35 -0.57
CA ILE A 86 4.49 9.51 -1.33
C ILE A 86 5.53 8.92 -0.38
N LEU A 87 5.72 7.60 -0.45
CA LEU A 87 6.73 6.88 0.32
C LEU A 87 7.64 6.06 -0.61
N ARG A 88 8.95 6.08 -0.33
CA ARG A 88 9.90 5.10 -0.88
C ARG A 88 9.78 3.81 -0.09
N VAL A 89 9.46 2.71 -0.75
CA VAL A 89 9.26 1.41 -0.09
C VAL A 89 10.04 0.29 -0.76
N ARG A 90 10.38 -0.73 0.02
CA ARG A 90 10.95 -1.99 -0.47
C ARG A 90 9.92 -3.10 -0.30
N PRO A 91 9.51 -3.78 -1.39
CA PRO A 91 8.76 -5.03 -1.28
C PRO A 91 9.58 -6.09 -0.53
N ILE A 92 8.98 -6.73 0.47
CA ILE A 92 9.63 -7.79 1.26
C ILE A 92 8.84 -9.11 1.24
N GLY A 93 7.65 -9.10 0.65
CA GLY A 93 6.81 -10.28 0.49
C GLY A 93 5.50 -9.92 -0.21
N MET A 94 4.65 -10.92 -0.40
CA MET A 94 3.35 -10.77 -1.03
C MET A 94 2.34 -11.64 -0.28
N MET A 95 1.12 -11.14 -0.18
CA MET A 95 -0.03 -11.86 0.32
C MET A 95 -0.96 -12.14 -0.85
N ALA A 96 -1.04 -13.40 -1.27
CA ALA A 96 -1.99 -13.82 -2.30
C ALA A 96 -3.36 -14.00 -1.66
N MET A 97 -4.34 -13.18 -2.09
CA MET A 97 -5.73 -13.35 -1.73
C MET A 97 -6.57 -13.71 -2.96
N LEU A 98 -7.66 -14.42 -2.72
CA LEU A 98 -8.70 -14.65 -3.71
C LEU A 98 -9.94 -13.90 -3.22
N ASP A 99 -10.23 -12.72 -3.79
CA ASP A 99 -11.44 -11.98 -3.48
C ASP A 99 -12.48 -12.21 -4.57
N GLN A 100 -13.64 -12.77 -4.19
CA GLN A 100 -14.76 -13.04 -5.09
C GLN A 100 -14.39 -13.80 -6.39
N GLY A 101 -13.34 -14.63 -6.34
CA GLY A 101 -12.86 -15.42 -7.48
C GLY A 101 -11.84 -14.70 -8.38
N GLN A 102 -11.44 -13.48 -8.04
CA GLN A 102 -10.33 -12.76 -8.67
C GLN A 102 -9.08 -12.82 -7.79
N ASN A 103 -7.91 -12.83 -8.43
CA ASN A 103 -6.64 -12.74 -7.70
C ASN A 103 -6.48 -11.29 -7.22
N ASP A 104 -6.29 -11.13 -5.92
CA ASP A 104 -6.07 -9.86 -5.26
C ASP A 104 -4.75 -9.97 -4.48
N GLU A 105 -3.65 -9.74 -5.19
CA GLU A 105 -2.31 -9.84 -4.63
C GLU A 105 -1.92 -8.52 -3.97
N LYS A 106 -1.58 -8.58 -2.68
CA LYS A 106 -1.15 -7.40 -1.93
C LYS A 106 0.33 -7.48 -1.63
N ILE A 107 1.07 -6.46 -2.06
CA ILE A 107 2.50 -6.36 -1.78
C ILE A 107 2.68 -5.95 -0.31
N ILE A 108 3.54 -6.66 0.41
CA ILE A 108 3.97 -6.28 1.76
C ILE A 108 5.32 -5.61 1.64
N SER A 109 5.42 -4.39 2.15
CA SER A 109 6.60 -3.54 2.01
C SER A 109 6.99 -2.86 3.31
N VAL A 110 8.21 -2.31 3.33
CA VAL A 110 8.72 -1.46 4.41
C VAL A 110 9.13 -0.09 3.88
N HIS A 111 8.96 0.94 4.70
CA HIS A 111 9.43 2.28 4.34
C HIS A 111 10.97 2.35 4.40
N LEU A 112 11.60 2.74 3.30
CA LEU A 112 13.06 2.82 3.16
C LEU A 112 13.71 3.93 3.98
N ASP A 113 12.96 4.99 4.30
CA ASP A 113 13.46 6.14 5.05
C ASP A 113 13.08 6.07 6.54
N ASP A 114 12.41 4.98 6.97
CA ASP A 114 12.16 4.68 8.38
C ASP A 114 13.37 3.92 8.98
N PRO A 115 14.05 4.47 10.00
CA PRO A 115 15.24 3.85 10.57
C PRO A 115 15.01 2.50 11.25
N GLU A 116 13.79 2.21 11.73
CA GLU A 116 13.45 0.93 12.36
C GLU A 116 13.16 -0.14 11.32
N TYR A 117 12.50 0.21 10.21
CA TYR A 117 11.99 -0.75 9.24
C TYR A 117 12.89 -0.96 8.02
N ARG A 118 13.72 0.01 7.64
CA ARG A 118 14.51 -0.03 6.41
C ARG A 118 15.49 -1.21 6.28
N SER A 119 15.84 -1.87 7.40
CA SER A 119 16.74 -3.02 7.41
C SER A 119 16.06 -4.33 7.04
N PHE A 120 14.73 -4.41 7.09
CA PHE A 120 14.02 -5.62 6.68
C PHE A 120 14.12 -5.80 5.16
N ALA A 121 14.49 -7.00 4.76
CA ALA A 121 14.63 -7.40 3.36
C ALA A 121 13.68 -8.55 2.98
N HIS A 122 13.15 -9.27 3.97
CA HIS A 122 12.26 -10.40 3.72
C HIS A 122 11.16 -10.51 4.78
N ILE A 123 9.97 -10.91 4.38
CA ILE A 123 8.79 -11.01 5.26
C ILE A 123 9.01 -11.93 6.47
N GLN A 124 9.84 -12.97 6.33
CA GLN A 124 10.18 -13.91 7.40
C GLN A 124 11.02 -13.29 8.53
N GLU A 125 11.60 -12.10 8.31
CA GLU A 125 12.34 -11.36 9.34
C GLU A 125 11.39 -10.63 10.30
N LEU A 126 10.11 -10.49 9.94
CA LEU A 126 9.10 -9.89 10.81
C LEU A 126 8.72 -10.87 11.93
N PRO A 127 8.34 -10.35 13.12
CA PRO A 127 7.77 -11.18 14.17
C PRO A 127 6.55 -11.95 13.66
N LEU A 128 6.48 -13.26 13.93
CA LEU A 128 5.41 -14.14 13.43
C LEU A 128 4.00 -13.62 13.72
N HIS A 129 3.78 -13.00 14.88
CA HIS A 129 2.48 -12.42 15.25
C HIS A 129 2.01 -11.32 14.28
N ARG A 130 2.92 -10.66 13.57
CA ARG A 130 2.57 -9.64 12.58
C ARG A 130 1.99 -10.22 11.28
N LEU A 131 2.24 -11.51 11.04
CA LEU A 131 1.80 -12.23 9.84
C LEU A 131 0.61 -13.16 10.11
N SER A 132 0.28 -13.38 11.38
CA SER A 132 -0.76 -14.30 11.85
C SER A 132 -2.13 -13.67 11.97
#